data_AF-A0A9W8J2Z7-F1
#
_entry.id   AF-A0A9W8J2Z7-F1
#
_cell.length_a   1.000
_cell.length_b   1.000
_cell.length_c   1.000
_cell.angle_alpha   90.00
_cell.angle_beta   90.00
_cell.angle_gamma   90.00
#
_symmetry.space_group_name_H-M   'P 1'
#
loop_
_entity.id
_entity.type
_entity.pdbx_description
1 polymer ?
#
loop_
_entity_poly.entity_id
_entity_poly.type
_entity_poly.pdbx_seq_one_letter_code
_entity_poly.pdbx_strand_id
1 'polypeptide(L)'
;MTDAGLGGAAGGVVQSGGNILLPPQPPPRARLTHVSEAMITKEAPERLDAEGWGSVRPALAVTIRIWIFTAWFRSQFVGHFDFAHEMLMNALDVLEWGRNQWPDVSKDDRGTIFEKSFIRAVKLMLLEAMHESIFRNGPTKFAYEELIKYAEAIIDDADSDPDPENTFFGHRLAYWMYPKGIALSILGWVYLMKATHSSPEGAERTSTFREASQYYLLATKNFPEDDEYHVRFLVRALECLCAMGTIPLRQTLPLCDAIRKSFDQAMEIWGAMPIAERLKGQCSQVKAFEDEHRKLISEGRCTLDSVSGRLSTVRG
;
A
#
# COMPACT_ATOMS: atom_id res chain seq x y z
N MET A 1 63.58 8.86 -9.78
CA MET A 1 65.03 8.64 -9.93
C MET A 1 65.73 9.56 -8.94
N THR A 2 66.39 8.96 -7.93
CA THR A 2 67.55 9.44 -7.11
C THR A 2 67.52 10.88 -6.56
N ASP A 3 67.86 11.21 -5.31
CA ASP A 3 68.55 10.62 -4.16
C ASP A 3 68.29 11.60 -2.99
N ALA A 4 67.94 11.18 -1.77
CA ALA A 4 68.81 10.89 -0.61
C ALA A 4 69.45 12.11 0.12
N GLY A 5 69.34 12.11 1.46
CA GLY A 5 70.16 12.91 2.41
C GLY A 5 69.35 13.76 3.41
N LEU A 6 68.75 13.21 4.47
CA LEU A 6 69.30 12.98 5.84
C LEU A 6 69.95 14.20 6.53
N GLY A 7 69.36 14.61 7.65
CA GLY A 7 69.94 15.50 8.66
C GLY A 7 69.00 15.58 9.88
N GLY A 8 69.28 14.78 10.91
CA GLY A 8 68.43 14.66 12.10
C GLY A 8 68.78 15.60 13.24
N ALA A 9 67.93 15.64 14.26
CA ALA A 9 68.31 15.87 15.65
C ALA A 9 67.14 15.49 16.57
N ALA A 10 67.46 14.70 17.59
CA ALA A 10 66.58 14.20 18.63
C ALA A 10 66.25 15.29 19.66
N GLY A 11 65.08 15.18 20.31
CA GLY A 11 64.70 16.05 21.41
C GLY A 11 63.51 15.55 22.21
N GLY A 12 63.80 14.75 23.24
CA GLY A 12 63.10 14.77 24.54
C GLY A 12 61.63 14.35 24.60
N VAL A 13 61.39 13.08 24.95
CA VAL A 13 60.12 12.60 25.50
C VAL A 13 59.98 13.10 26.95
N VAL A 14 58.96 13.92 27.22
CA VAL A 14 58.46 14.19 28.57
C VAL A 14 57.11 13.49 28.71
N GLN A 15 57.09 12.38 29.46
CA GLN A 15 55.84 11.73 29.87
C GLN A 15 55.26 12.49 31.07
N SER A 16 54.23 13.30 30.85
CA SER A 16 53.36 13.76 31.95
C SER A 16 52.17 12.81 32.07
N GLY A 17 52.22 11.93 33.07
CA GLY A 17 51.09 11.10 33.46
C GLY A 17 50.00 11.95 34.12
N GLY A 18 49.01 12.38 33.34
CA GLY A 18 47.76 12.94 33.82
C GLY A 18 46.62 12.00 33.45
N ASN A 19 46.11 11.25 34.43
CA ASN A 19 44.90 10.45 34.25
C ASN A 19 43.70 11.40 34.16
N ILE A 20 43.34 11.79 32.94
CA ILE A 20 42.09 12.49 32.67
C ILE A 20 40.97 11.46 32.81
N LEU A 21 40.25 11.49 33.94
CA LEU A 21 38.98 10.81 34.10
C LEU A 21 38.01 11.40 33.07
N LEU A 22 37.86 10.69 31.95
CA LEU A 22 36.83 11.01 30.96
C LEU A 22 35.46 10.89 31.64
N PRO A 23 34.52 11.82 31.36
CA PRO A 23 33.16 11.69 31.82
C PRO A 23 32.57 10.34 31.35
N PRO A 24 31.64 9.74 32.13
CA PRO A 24 31.00 8.50 31.74
C PRO A 24 30.42 8.66 30.34
N GLN A 25 30.77 7.71 29.46
CA GLN A 25 30.22 7.66 28.11
C GLN A 25 28.69 7.60 28.22
N PRO A 26 27.95 8.43 27.46
CA PRO A 26 26.51 8.30 27.41
C PRO A 26 26.14 6.86 27.01
N PRO A 27 25.03 6.32 27.53
CA PRO A 27 24.61 4.96 27.19
C PRO A 27 24.56 4.83 25.66
N PRO A 28 24.98 3.67 25.12
CA PRO A 28 25.07 3.51 23.68
C PRO A 28 23.71 3.85 23.06
N ARG A 29 23.69 4.88 22.21
CA ARG A 29 22.54 5.14 21.33
C ARG A 29 22.38 3.86 20.50
N ALA A 30 21.36 3.08 20.84
CA ALA A 30 21.13 1.76 20.29
C ALA A 30 21.26 1.79 18.76
N ARG A 31 22.12 0.92 18.21
CA ARG A 31 22.17 0.68 16.77
C ARG A 31 20.90 -0.07 16.39
N LEU A 32 19.98 0.62 15.71
CA LEU A 32 18.60 0.17 15.43
C LEU A 32 18.48 -0.94 14.35
N THR A 33 19.53 -1.73 14.09
CA THR A 33 19.48 -2.79 13.05
C THR A 33 19.22 -4.19 13.60
N HIS A 34 19.21 -4.39 14.93
CA HIS A 34 19.07 -5.70 15.57
C HIS A 34 18.14 -5.72 16.78
N VAL A 35 17.17 -4.82 16.85
CA VAL A 35 16.13 -4.87 17.90
C VAL A 35 15.00 -5.76 17.38
N SER A 36 14.60 -6.79 18.13
CA SER A 36 13.43 -7.63 17.80
C SER A 36 12.17 -7.10 18.52
N GLU A 37 10.99 -7.52 18.07
CA GLU A 37 9.72 -7.27 18.76
C GLU A 37 9.81 -7.67 20.25
N ALA A 38 10.25 -8.89 20.54
CA ALA A 38 10.38 -9.40 21.91
C ALA A 38 11.30 -8.56 22.82
N MET A 39 12.33 -7.93 22.26
CA MET A 39 13.16 -7.01 23.02
C MET A 39 12.39 -5.73 23.35
N ILE A 40 11.63 -5.18 22.39
CA ILE A 40 10.85 -3.96 22.60
C ILE A 40 9.75 -4.17 23.63
N THR A 41 9.01 -5.27 23.54
CA THR A 41 7.89 -5.56 24.46
C THR A 41 8.37 -5.79 25.90
N LYS A 42 9.64 -6.17 26.08
CA LYS A 42 10.30 -6.23 27.39
C LYS A 42 10.89 -4.90 27.87
N GLU A 43 11.66 -4.21 27.02
CA GLU A 43 12.41 -3.01 27.42
C GLU A 43 11.51 -1.77 27.58
N ALA A 44 10.40 -1.69 26.84
CA ALA A 44 9.55 -0.51 26.85
C ALA A 44 8.88 -0.25 28.21
N PRO A 45 8.31 -1.25 28.93
CA PRO A 45 7.82 -1.07 30.29
C PRO A 45 8.93 -0.72 31.28
N GLU A 46 10.08 -1.41 31.23
CA GLU A 46 11.22 -1.14 32.12
C GLU A 46 11.71 0.32 31.97
N ARG A 47 11.81 0.79 30.73
CA ARG A 47 12.19 2.17 30.43
C ARG A 47 11.10 3.17 30.81
N LEU A 48 9.83 2.77 30.74
CA LEU A 48 8.73 3.64 31.15
C LEU A 48 8.79 3.89 32.65
N ASP A 49 9.04 2.84 33.44
CA ASP A 49 9.18 2.94 34.89
C ASP A 49 10.40 3.77 35.30
N ALA A 50 11.50 3.67 34.55
CA ALA A 50 12.75 4.37 34.86
C ALA A 50 12.81 5.83 34.36
N GLU A 51 12.27 6.12 33.18
CA GLU A 51 12.51 7.38 32.45
C GLU A 51 11.23 8.11 32.01
N GLY A 52 10.06 7.45 32.11
CA GLY A 52 8.77 8.03 31.76
C GLY A 52 8.50 8.16 30.25
N TRP A 53 7.30 8.65 29.93
CA TRP A 53 6.79 8.76 28.55
C TRP A 53 7.64 9.65 27.64
N GLY A 54 8.27 10.69 28.20
CA GLY A 54 9.16 11.57 27.45
C GLY A 54 10.32 10.83 26.78
N SER A 55 10.74 9.70 27.35
CA SER A 55 11.81 8.85 26.80
C SER A 55 11.27 7.69 25.95
N VAL A 56 10.25 6.99 26.44
CA VAL A 56 9.70 5.79 25.79
C VAL A 56 8.97 6.11 24.49
N ARG A 57 8.10 7.12 24.49
CA ARG A 57 7.29 7.51 23.32
C ARG A 57 8.14 7.77 22.08
N PRO A 58 9.17 8.65 22.10
CA PRO A 58 9.98 8.88 20.90
C PRO A 58 10.80 7.65 20.51
N ALA A 59 11.25 6.82 21.46
CA ALA A 59 11.99 5.60 21.15
C ALA A 59 11.13 4.60 20.34
N LEU A 60 9.92 4.29 20.82
CA LEU A 60 8.97 3.43 20.10
C LEU A 60 8.60 4.03 18.75
N ALA A 61 8.30 5.33 18.72
CA ALA A 61 7.90 6.05 17.51
C ALA A 61 8.98 6.00 16.41
N VAL A 62 10.26 6.13 16.77
CA VAL A 62 11.39 6.07 15.85
C VAL A 62 11.61 4.65 15.37
N THR A 63 11.64 3.67 16.27
CA THR A 63 11.90 2.25 15.91
C THR A 63 10.87 1.73 14.92
N ILE A 64 9.57 1.93 15.21
CA ILE A 64 8.47 1.49 14.32
C ILE A 64 8.56 2.16 12.95
N ARG A 65 8.84 3.47 12.90
CA ARG A 65 9.00 4.18 11.61
C ARG A 65 10.20 3.69 10.82
N ILE A 66 11.30 3.32 11.49
CA ILE A 66 12.48 2.73 10.83
C ILE A 66 12.12 1.37 10.23
N TRP A 67 11.39 0.51 10.94
CA TRP A 67 10.95 -0.77 10.39
C TRP A 67 10.03 -0.58 9.18
N ILE A 68 9.03 0.29 9.27
CA ILE A 68 8.11 0.61 8.17
C ILE A 68 8.89 1.13 6.95
N PHE A 69 9.76 2.13 7.15
CA PHE A 69 10.56 2.69 6.06
C PHE A 69 11.50 1.65 5.44
N THR A 70 12.16 0.83 6.26
CA THR A 70 13.08 -0.21 5.78
C THR A 70 12.34 -1.29 5.00
N ALA A 71 11.16 -1.70 5.47
CA ALA A 71 10.29 -2.65 4.78
C ALA A 71 9.88 -2.12 3.40
N TRP A 72 9.36 -0.89 3.34
CA TRP A 72 8.96 -0.24 2.09
C TRP A 72 10.15 -0.07 1.14
N PHE A 73 11.27 0.44 1.63
CA PHE A 73 12.45 0.66 0.80
C PHE A 73 12.96 -0.65 0.19
N ARG A 74 13.05 -1.72 0.98
CA ARG A 74 13.56 -3.02 0.51
C ARG A 74 12.58 -3.74 -0.41
N SER A 75 11.27 -3.63 -0.20
CA SER A 75 10.29 -4.20 -1.13
C SER A 75 10.27 -3.45 -2.46
N GLN A 76 10.23 -2.13 -2.44
CA GLN A 76 10.07 -1.33 -3.66
C GLN A 76 11.34 -1.32 -4.52
N PHE A 77 12.52 -1.15 -3.93
CA PHE A 77 13.76 -1.00 -4.68
C PHE A 77 14.55 -2.29 -4.89
N VAL A 78 14.37 -3.29 -4.02
CA VAL A 78 15.16 -4.54 -4.06
C VAL A 78 14.28 -5.77 -4.28
N GLY A 79 12.96 -5.65 -4.21
CA GLY A 79 12.04 -6.78 -4.36
C GLY A 79 12.09 -7.78 -3.20
N HIS A 80 12.60 -7.38 -2.04
CA HIS A 80 12.70 -8.25 -0.86
C HIS A 80 11.39 -8.27 -0.07
N PHE A 81 10.32 -8.83 -0.65
CA PHE A 81 8.98 -8.83 -0.06
C PHE A 81 8.89 -9.68 1.21
N ASP A 82 9.59 -10.81 1.30
CA ASP A 82 9.61 -11.64 2.51
C ASP A 82 10.17 -10.88 3.72
N PHE A 83 11.24 -10.11 3.50
CA PHE A 83 11.83 -9.27 4.54
C PHE A 83 10.88 -8.13 4.92
N ALA A 84 10.24 -7.49 3.94
CA ALA A 84 9.28 -6.42 4.20
C ALA A 84 8.09 -6.93 5.03
N HIS A 85 7.58 -8.11 4.70
CA HIS A 85 6.54 -8.79 5.47
C HIS A 85 6.97 -9.02 6.93
N GLU A 86 8.16 -9.57 7.17
CA GLU A 86 8.65 -9.80 8.55
C GLU A 86 8.75 -8.49 9.35
N MET A 87 9.32 -7.44 8.76
CA MET A 87 9.45 -6.13 9.44
C MET A 87 8.09 -5.49 9.75
N LEU A 88 7.13 -5.60 8.82
CA LEU A 88 5.78 -5.05 9.01
C LEU A 88 4.99 -5.86 10.04
N MET A 89 5.15 -7.20 10.07
CA MET A 89 4.57 -8.05 11.12
C MET A 89 5.14 -7.69 12.49
N ASN A 90 6.47 -7.56 12.63
CA ASN A 90 7.09 -7.14 13.90
C ASN A 90 6.57 -5.76 14.35
N ALA A 91 6.39 -4.83 13.41
CA ALA A 91 5.80 -3.53 13.72
C ALA A 91 4.36 -3.68 14.22
N LEU A 92 3.52 -4.45 13.53
CA LEU A 92 2.14 -4.70 13.94
C LEU A 92 2.03 -5.36 15.31
N ASP A 93 2.88 -6.34 15.61
CA ASP A 93 2.89 -7.04 16.89
C ASP A 93 3.18 -6.07 18.05
N VAL A 94 4.19 -5.20 17.91
CA VAL A 94 4.48 -4.15 18.91
C VAL A 94 3.34 -3.14 19.02
N LEU A 95 2.72 -2.77 17.90
CA LEU A 95 1.63 -1.80 17.88
C LEU A 95 0.36 -2.33 18.58
N GLU A 96 -0.03 -3.57 18.30
CA GLU A 96 -1.18 -4.20 18.94
C GLU A 96 -0.88 -4.52 20.41
N TRP A 97 0.34 -4.98 20.73
CA TRP A 97 0.79 -5.14 22.11
C TRP A 97 0.71 -3.82 22.90
N GLY A 98 1.26 -2.73 22.36
CA GLY A 98 1.29 -1.44 23.05
C GLY A 98 -0.11 -0.88 23.30
N ARG A 99 -1.05 -1.09 22.36
CA ARG A 99 -2.46 -0.73 22.58
C ARG A 99 -3.11 -1.51 23.72
N ASN A 100 -2.82 -2.81 23.82
CA ASN A 100 -3.34 -3.67 24.88
C ASN A 100 -2.68 -3.40 26.23
N GLN A 101 -1.40 -3.02 26.22
CA GLN A 101 -0.62 -2.70 27.41
C GLN A 101 -1.02 -1.34 28.02
N TRP A 102 -1.38 -0.37 27.18
CA TRP A 102 -1.68 1.00 27.59
C TRP A 102 -3.03 1.49 27.05
N PRO A 103 -4.15 0.83 27.39
CA PRO A 103 -5.48 1.16 26.86
C PRO A 103 -5.95 2.53 27.33
N ASP A 104 -5.68 2.87 28.60
CA ASP A 104 -6.16 4.07 29.29
C ASP A 104 -5.17 5.25 29.26
N VAL A 105 -4.01 5.07 28.62
CA VAL A 105 -3.00 6.13 28.51
C VAL A 105 -3.38 7.09 27.39
N SER A 106 -3.25 8.39 27.66
CA SER A 106 -3.56 9.44 26.69
C SER A 106 -2.73 9.30 25.41
N LYS A 107 -3.31 9.70 24.27
CA LYS A 107 -2.62 9.74 22.97
C LYS A 107 -1.34 10.57 23.01
N ASP A 108 -1.31 11.65 23.79
CA ASP A 108 -0.15 12.55 23.88
C ASP A 108 1.05 11.87 24.53
N ASP A 109 0.78 10.98 25.50
CA ASP A 109 1.77 10.21 26.24
C ASP A 109 2.18 8.92 25.52
N ARG A 110 1.23 8.06 25.13
CA ARG A 110 1.56 6.79 24.45
C ARG A 110 2.00 7.00 23.01
N GLY A 111 1.57 8.10 22.40
CA GLY A 111 1.90 8.49 21.04
C GLY A 111 0.91 7.97 20.01
N THR A 112 0.87 8.68 18.88
CA THR A 112 -0.10 8.44 17.80
C THR A 112 0.11 7.15 17.04
N ILE A 113 1.25 6.46 17.24
CA ILE A 113 1.55 5.19 16.57
C ILE A 113 0.59 4.08 16.99
N PHE A 114 0.05 4.17 18.21
CA PHE A 114 -0.91 3.22 18.77
C PHE A 114 -2.36 3.55 18.41
N GLU A 115 -2.60 4.55 17.57
CA GLU A 115 -3.96 4.84 17.10
C GLU A 115 -4.37 3.86 16.00
N LYS A 116 -5.65 3.48 15.97
CA LYS A 116 -6.18 2.52 14.98
C LYS A 116 -5.86 2.92 13.55
N SER A 117 -5.96 4.21 13.23
CA SER A 117 -5.61 4.75 11.91
C SER A 117 -4.16 4.46 11.51
N PHE A 118 -3.21 4.59 12.44
CA PHE A 118 -1.81 4.27 12.18
C PHE A 118 -1.63 2.76 11.93
N ILE A 119 -2.23 1.92 12.77
CA ILE A 119 -2.17 0.46 12.62
C ILE A 119 -2.79 0.01 11.29
N ARG A 120 -3.93 0.57 10.90
CA ARG A 120 -4.58 0.31 9.62
C ARG A 120 -3.67 0.62 8.44
N ALA A 121 -2.93 1.74 8.49
CA ALA A 121 -1.95 2.06 7.46
C ALA A 121 -0.81 1.03 7.39
N VAL A 122 -0.33 0.51 8.52
CA VAL A 122 0.70 -0.55 8.52
C VAL A 122 0.13 -1.88 8.00
N LYS A 123 -1.11 -2.23 8.36
CA LYS A 123 -1.83 -3.40 7.80
C LYS A 123 -1.98 -3.29 6.27
N LEU A 124 -2.31 -2.10 5.77
CA LEU A 124 -2.37 -1.84 4.34
C LEU A 124 -1.00 -2.04 3.66
N MET A 125 0.08 -1.48 4.21
CA MET A 125 1.42 -1.67 3.66
C MET A 125 1.85 -3.14 3.62
N LEU A 126 1.44 -3.93 4.62
CA LEU A 126 1.66 -5.38 4.63
C LEU A 126 0.91 -6.06 3.48
N LEU A 127 -0.38 -5.76 3.33
CA LEU A 127 -1.21 -6.29 2.24
C LEU A 127 -0.63 -5.92 0.86
N GLU A 128 -0.20 -4.68 0.66
CA GLU A 128 0.42 -4.22 -0.58
C GLU A 128 1.73 -4.94 -0.87
N ALA A 129 2.59 -5.16 0.14
CA ALA A 129 3.83 -5.91 -0.02
C ALA A 129 3.57 -7.38 -0.42
N MET A 130 2.56 -8.02 0.17
CA MET A 130 2.15 -9.38 -0.19
C MET A 130 1.60 -9.41 -1.62
N HIS A 131 0.73 -8.47 -1.98
CA HIS A 131 0.13 -8.38 -3.31
C HIS A 131 1.20 -8.16 -4.39
N GLU A 132 2.12 -7.22 -4.19
CA GLU A 132 3.23 -6.95 -5.12
C GLU A 132 4.15 -8.16 -5.31
N SER A 133 4.41 -8.93 -4.25
CA SER A 133 5.18 -10.17 -4.31
C SER A 133 4.56 -11.19 -5.27
N ILE A 134 3.23 -11.36 -5.21
CA ILE A 134 2.51 -12.26 -6.11
C ILE A 134 2.42 -11.66 -7.52
N PHE A 135 2.07 -10.38 -7.64
CA PHE A 135 1.89 -9.69 -8.92
C PHE A 135 3.15 -9.73 -9.81
N ARG A 136 4.35 -9.61 -9.20
CA ARG A 136 5.61 -9.65 -9.94
C ARG A 136 5.99 -11.04 -10.48
N ASN A 137 5.18 -12.07 -10.23
CA ASN A 137 5.36 -13.45 -10.72
C ASN A 137 6.76 -14.03 -10.40
N GLY A 138 7.36 -13.62 -9.29
CA GLY A 138 8.59 -14.20 -8.75
C GLY A 138 8.29 -15.31 -7.74
N PRO A 139 9.33 -15.98 -7.19
CA PRO A 139 9.16 -16.86 -6.04
C PRO A 139 8.48 -16.09 -4.90
N THR A 140 7.33 -16.57 -4.46
CA THR A 140 6.55 -15.96 -3.39
C THR A 140 6.01 -17.06 -2.49
N LYS A 141 6.00 -16.82 -1.18
CA LYS A 141 5.37 -17.72 -0.19
C LYS A 141 3.89 -17.39 0.05
N PHE A 142 3.42 -16.24 -0.45
CA PHE A 142 2.08 -15.73 -0.18
C PHE A 142 1.05 -16.33 -1.13
N ALA A 143 -0.13 -16.66 -0.60
CA ALA A 143 -1.27 -17.17 -1.36
C ALA A 143 -2.39 -16.12 -1.53
N TYR A 144 -3.28 -16.35 -2.50
CA TYR A 144 -4.44 -15.50 -2.71
C TYR A 144 -5.40 -15.48 -1.51
N GLU A 145 -5.53 -16.61 -0.83
CA GLU A 145 -6.37 -16.76 0.36
C GLU A 145 -5.88 -15.88 1.52
N GLU A 146 -4.56 -15.69 1.62
CA GLU A 146 -3.99 -14.76 2.60
C GLU A 146 -4.30 -13.31 2.23
N LEU A 147 -4.16 -12.91 0.96
CA LEU A 147 -4.55 -11.57 0.51
C LEU A 147 -6.02 -11.27 0.82
N ILE A 148 -6.92 -12.23 0.54
CA ILE A 148 -8.35 -12.08 0.84
C ILE A 148 -8.57 -11.81 2.33
N LYS A 149 -8.00 -12.65 3.19
CA LYS A 149 -8.12 -12.50 4.65
C LYS A 149 -7.65 -11.14 5.14
N TYR A 150 -6.48 -10.67 4.68
CA TYR A 150 -5.96 -9.37 5.09
C TYR A 150 -6.78 -8.20 4.53
N ALA A 151 -7.26 -8.30 3.29
CA ALA A 151 -8.10 -7.28 2.68
C ALA A 151 -9.45 -7.14 3.40
N GLU A 152 -10.12 -8.26 3.68
CA GLU A 152 -11.36 -8.30 4.46
C GLU A 152 -11.17 -7.71 5.86
N ALA A 153 -10.08 -8.08 6.55
CA ALA A 153 -9.78 -7.52 7.87
C ALA A 153 -9.57 -6.00 7.85
N ILE A 154 -8.99 -5.43 6.79
CA ILE A 154 -8.82 -3.97 6.65
C ILE A 154 -10.16 -3.29 6.36
N ILE A 155 -11.01 -3.91 5.52
CA ILE A 155 -12.35 -3.41 5.21
C ILE A 155 -13.20 -3.37 6.49
N ASP A 156 -13.22 -4.47 7.24
CA ASP A 156 -13.94 -4.60 8.50
C ASP A 156 -13.43 -3.61 9.56
N ASP A 157 -12.11 -3.41 9.65
CA ASP A 157 -11.51 -2.43 10.56
C ASP A 157 -11.87 -0.99 10.17
N ALA A 158 -11.91 -0.65 8.88
CA ALA A 158 -12.34 0.67 8.43
C ALA A 158 -13.84 0.93 8.65
N ASP A 159 -14.68 -0.11 8.54
CA ASP A 159 -16.14 -0.01 8.70
C ASP A 159 -16.59 -0.02 10.17
N SER A 160 -15.88 -0.75 11.03
CA SER A 160 -16.19 -0.83 12.47
C SER A 160 -15.63 0.33 13.29
N ASP A 161 -14.71 1.11 12.73
CA ASP A 161 -14.08 2.26 13.35
C ASP A 161 -14.18 3.47 12.41
N PRO A 162 -15.37 4.09 12.27
CA PRO A 162 -15.56 5.23 11.37
C PRO A 162 -14.70 6.43 11.82
N ASP A 163 -14.35 7.30 10.87
CA ASP A 163 -13.52 8.45 11.19
C ASP A 163 -14.23 9.42 12.15
N PRO A 164 -13.51 10.05 13.09
CA PRO A 164 -14.10 11.00 14.02
C PRO A 164 -14.77 12.19 13.32
N GLU A 165 -15.82 12.73 13.94
CA GLU A 165 -16.42 13.99 13.51
C GLU A 165 -15.36 15.11 13.45
N ASN A 166 -15.36 15.90 12.37
CA ASN A 166 -14.38 16.95 12.07
C ASN A 166 -12.96 16.49 11.70
N THR A 167 -12.77 15.22 11.34
CA THR A 167 -11.50 14.77 10.76
C THR A 167 -11.19 15.54 9.46
N PHE A 168 -9.97 16.09 9.37
CA PHE A 168 -9.50 16.75 8.15
C PHE A 168 -9.63 15.78 6.95
N PHE A 169 -10.17 16.26 5.84
CA PHE A 169 -10.51 15.39 4.70
C PHE A 169 -9.33 14.56 4.19
N GLY A 170 -8.12 15.14 4.10
CA GLY A 170 -6.94 14.38 3.70
C GLY A 170 -6.54 13.28 4.69
N HIS A 171 -6.83 13.46 5.98
CA HIS A 171 -6.62 12.43 7.00
C HIS A 171 -7.65 11.30 6.85
N ARG A 172 -8.92 11.65 6.58
CA ARG A 172 -9.96 10.67 6.24
C ARG A 172 -9.58 9.85 4.99
N LEU A 173 -9.10 10.51 3.94
CA LEU A 173 -8.62 9.83 2.73
C LEU A 173 -7.51 8.84 3.06
N ALA A 174 -6.44 9.31 3.71
CA ALA A 174 -5.24 8.51 3.96
C ALA A 174 -5.47 7.30 4.86
N TYR A 175 -6.40 7.39 5.83
CA TYR A 175 -6.52 6.41 6.90
C TYR A 175 -7.86 5.68 6.96
N TRP A 176 -8.85 6.02 6.14
CA TRP A 176 -10.12 5.27 6.08
C TRP A 176 -10.48 4.91 4.64
N MET A 177 -10.57 5.92 3.77
CA MET A 177 -11.06 5.70 2.42
C MET A 177 -10.04 4.93 1.57
N TYR A 178 -8.81 5.42 1.42
CA TYR A 178 -7.80 4.75 0.59
C TYR A 178 -7.45 3.35 1.08
N PRO A 179 -7.24 3.08 2.39
CA PRO A 179 -7.03 1.70 2.84
C PRO A 179 -8.15 0.74 2.45
N LYS A 180 -9.41 1.14 2.65
CA LYS A 180 -10.57 0.35 2.24
C LYS A 180 -10.64 0.18 0.72
N GLY A 181 -10.42 1.26 -0.02
CA GLY A 181 -10.42 1.26 -1.48
C GLY A 181 -9.36 0.35 -2.09
N ILE A 182 -8.12 0.41 -1.58
CA ILE A 182 -7.03 -0.46 -2.03
C ILE A 182 -7.31 -1.91 -1.65
N ALA A 183 -7.76 -2.21 -0.43
CA ALA A 183 -8.14 -3.56 -0.02
C ALA A 183 -9.23 -4.17 -0.93
N LEU A 184 -10.29 -3.41 -1.22
CA LEU A 184 -11.33 -3.80 -2.19
C LEU A 184 -10.75 -4.05 -3.58
N SER A 185 -9.81 -3.20 -4.04
CA SER A 185 -9.18 -3.38 -5.34
C SER A 185 -8.32 -4.65 -5.43
N ILE A 186 -7.68 -5.05 -4.32
CA ILE A 186 -6.89 -6.29 -4.24
C ILE A 186 -7.81 -7.51 -4.24
N LEU A 187 -8.98 -7.46 -3.59
CA LEU A 187 -10.01 -8.48 -3.76
C LEU A 187 -10.42 -8.58 -5.24
N GLY A 188 -10.74 -7.45 -5.87
CA GLY A 188 -11.05 -7.40 -7.31
C GLY A 188 -9.97 -8.04 -8.17
N TRP A 189 -8.70 -7.78 -7.86
CA TRP A 189 -7.56 -8.38 -8.55
C TRP A 189 -7.46 -9.89 -8.32
N VAL A 190 -7.60 -10.39 -7.09
CA VAL A 190 -7.57 -11.83 -6.80
C VAL A 190 -8.64 -12.57 -7.59
N TYR A 191 -9.88 -12.06 -7.61
CA TYR A 191 -10.97 -12.68 -8.38
C TYR A 191 -10.72 -12.59 -9.89
N LEU A 192 -10.18 -11.47 -10.39
CA LEU A 192 -9.76 -11.34 -11.78
C LEU A 192 -8.71 -12.41 -12.15
N MET A 193 -7.72 -12.63 -11.30
CA MET A 193 -6.69 -13.64 -11.51
C MET A 193 -7.27 -15.06 -11.46
N LYS A 194 -8.18 -15.36 -10.52
CA LYS A 194 -8.90 -16.65 -10.47
C LYS A 194 -9.70 -16.90 -11.75
N ALA A 195 -10.45 -15.90 -12.24
CA ALA A 195 -11.22 -16.01 -13.47
C ALA A 195 -10.35 -16.19 -14.72
N THR A 196 -9.18 -15.54 -14.74
CA THR A 196 -8.23 -15.62 -15.87
C THR A 196 -7.56 -16.99 -15.96
N HIS A 197 -7.33 -17.67 -14.83
CA HIS A 197 -6.76 -19.02 -14.78
C HIS A 197 -7.81 -20.14 -14.83
N SER A 198 -9.10 -19.80 -14.77
CA SER A 198 -10.20 -20.76 -14.89
C SER A 198 -10.41 -21.21 -16.35
N SER A 199 -11.04 -22.37 -16.53
CA SER A 199 -11.43 -22.86 -17.87
C SER A 199 -12.28 -21.82 -18.61
N PRO A 200 -12.00 -21.51 -19.89
CA PRO A 200 -12.74 -20.51 -20.65
C PRO A 200 -14.26 -20.75 -20.74
N GLU A 201 -14.67 -22.03 -20.65
CA GLU A 201 -16.04 -22.51 -20.80
C GLU A 201 -16.75 -22.71 -19.44
N GLY A 202 -16.05 -22.48 -18.33
CA GLY A 202 -16.61 -22.68 -16.98
C GLY A 202 -17.63 -21.60 -16.63
N ALA A 203 -18.84 -22.00 -16.21
CA ALA A 203 -19.84 -21.07 -15.67
C ALA A 203 -19.28 -20.23 -14.50
N GLU A 204 -18.40 -20.83 -13.69
CA GLU A 204 -17.69 -20.17 -12.59
C GLU A 204 -16.82 -19.00 -13.05
N ARG A 205 -16.28 -19.03 -14.27
CA ARG A 205 -15.45 -17.94 -14.79
C ARG A 205 -16.23 -16.64 -14.92
N THR A 206 -17.48 -16.74 -15.39
CA THR A 206 -18.35 -15.57 -15.56
C THR A 206 -18.78 -14.99 -14.21
N SER A 207 -19.13 -15.82 -13.22
CA SER A 207 -19.44 -15.33 -11.87
C SER A 207 -18.22 -14.70 -11.21
N THR A 208 -17.03 -15.28 -11.40
CA THR A 208 -15.78 -14.77 -10.83
C THR A 208 -15.39 -13.41 -11.43
N PHE A 209 -15.54 -13.20 -12.75
CA PHE A 209 -15.36 -11.87 -13.36
C PHE A 209 -16.37 -10.85 -12.85
N ARG A 210 -17.61 -11.27 -12.60
CA ARG A 210 -18.64 -10.40 -12.03
C ARG A 210 -18.27 -9.93 -10.63
N GLU A 211 -17.80 -10.84 -9.78
CA GLU A 211 -17.30 -10.51 -8.43
C GLU A 211 -16.09 -9.56 -8.52
N ALA A 212 -15.13 -9.83 -9.40
CA ALA A 212 -14.00 -8.92 -9.64
C ALA A 212 -14.46 -7.50 -10.01
N SER A 213 -15.40 -7.40 -10.96
CA SER A 213 -15.98 -6.11 -11.37
C SER A 213 -16.67 -5.39 -10.21
N GLN A 214 -17.41 -6.12 -9.37
CA GLN A 214 -18.12 -5.54 -8.23
C GLN A 214 -17.14 -4.98 -7.20
N TYR A 215 -16.08 -5.69 -6.89
CA TYR A 215 -15.03 -5.21 -5.99
C TYR A 215 -14.33 -3.95 -6.51
N TYR A 216 -14.01 -3.90 -7.81
CA TYR A 216 -13.45 -2.69 -8.40
C TYR A 216 -14.44 -1.51 -8.35
N LEU A 217 -15.73 -1.73 -8.64
CA LEU A 217 -16.75 -0.68 -8.49
C LEU A 217 -16.91 -0.22 -7.04
N LEU A 218 -16.83 -1.13 -6.07
CA LEU A 218 -16.82 -0.76 -4.65
C LEU A 218 -15.56 0.04 -4.28
N ALA A 219 -14.40 -0.32 -4.83
CA ALA A 219 -13.15 0.41 -4.62
C ALA A 219 -13.30 1.87 -5.07
N THR A 220 -13.89 2.14 -6.25
CA THR A 220 -14.06 3.52 -6.78
C THR A 220 -14.79 4.47 -5.84
N LYS A 221 -15.71 3.95 -4.99
CA LYS A 221 -16.47 4.75 -4.01
C LYS A 221 -15.61 5.28 -2.87
N ASN A 222 -14.37 4.81 -2.75
CA ASN A 222 -13.41 5.19 -1.72
C ASN A 222 -12.30 6.10 -2.26
N PHE A 223 -12.42 6.59 -3.50
CA PHE A 223 -11.52 7.56 -4.10
C PHE A 223 -12.32 8.74 -4.64
N PRO A 224 -11.83 9.99 -4.50
CA PRO A 224 -12.39 11.14 -5.19
C PRO A 224 -12.52 10.92 -6.71
N GLU A 225 -13.51 11.54 -7.37
CA GLU A 225 -13.73 11.35 -8.82
C GLU A 225 -12.52 11.79 -9.67
N ASP A 226 -11.73 12.73 -9.16
CA ASP A 226 -10.53 13.32 -9.76
C ASP A 226 -9.23 12.61 -9.36
N ASP A 227 -9.32 11.45 -8.70
CA ASP A 227 -8.18 10.61 -8.31
C ASP A 227 -7.84 9.59 -9.41
N GLU A 228 -6.55 9.36 -9.68
CA GLU A 228 -6.13 8.41 -10.72
C GLU A 228 -6.55 6.95 -10.42
N TYR A 229 -6.66 6.57 -9.14
CA TYR A 229 -7.11 5.25 -8.74
C TYR A 229 -8.61 5.07 -8.99
N HIS A 230 -9.41 6.13 -8.86
CA HIS A 230 -10.84 6.10 -9.22
C HIS A 230 -11.01 5.68 -10.68
N VAL A 231 -10.32 6.38 -11.60
CA VAL A 231 -10.37 6.09 -13.03
C VAL A 231 -9.83 4.69 -13.33
N ARG A 232 -8.69 4.33 -12.73
CA ARG A 232 -8.09 2.99 -12.91
C ARG A 232 -9.06 1.88 -12.53
N PHE A 233 -9.76 1.99 -11.41
CA PHE A 233 -10.66 0.94 -10.95
C PHE A 233 -11.96 0.90 -11.76
N LEU A 234 -12.45 2.02 -12.28
CA LEU A 234 -13.52 2.01 -13.28
C LEU A 234 -13.11 1.25 -14.55
N VAL A 235 -11.89 1.49 -15.05
CA VAL A 235 -11.35 0.76 -16.21
C VAL A 235 -11.28 -0.74 -15.91
N ARG A 236 -10.74 -1.14 -14.75
CA ARG A 236 -10.66 -2.56 -14.37
C ARG A 236 -12.04 -3.21 -14.23
N ALA A 237 -13.03 -2.49 -13.70
CA ALA A 237 -14.40 -2.97 -13.66
C ALA A 237 -14.96 -3.22 -15.07
N LEU A 238 -14.78 -2.25 -15.99
CA LEU A 238 -15.21 -2.38 -17.39
C LEU A 238 -14.52 -3.55 -18.09
N GLU A 239 -13.21 -3.73 -17.90
CA GLU A 239 -12.46 -4.87 -18.44
C GLU A 239 -13.05 -6.20 -17.98
N CYS A 240 -13.37 -6.33 -16.69
CA CYS A 240 -14.01 -7.52 -16.14
C CYS A 240 -15.38 -7.76 -16.79
N LEU A 241 -16.20 -6.71 -16.95
CA LEU A 241 -17.52 -6.85 -17.59
C LEU A 241 -17.42 -7.31 -19.04
N CYS A 242 -16.50 -6.70 -19.82
CA CYS A 242 -16.25 -7.08 -21.20
C CYS A 242 -15.68 -8.50 -21.32
N ALA A 243 -14.85 -8.96 -20.37
CA ALA A 243 -14.26 -10.30 -20.38
C ALA A 243 -15.31 -11.41 -20.23
N MET A 244 -16.47 -11.13 -19.63
CA MET A 244 -17.59 -12.08 -19.53
C MET A 244 -18.26 -12.36 -20.87
N GLY A 245 -18.09 -11.49 -21.88
CA GLY A 245 -18.59 -11.69 -23.24
C GLY A 245 -20.10 -11.87 -23.37
N THR A 246 -20.87 -11.46 -22.36
CA THR A 246 -22.34 -11.65 -22.29
C THR A 246 -23.06 -10.41 -21.77
N ILE A 247 -22.33 -9.35 -21.39
CA ILE A 247 -22.91 -8.13 -20.84
C ILE A 247 -23.47 -7.24 -21.95
N PRO A 248 -24.68 -6.68 -21.81
CA PRO A 248 -25.23 -5.77 -22.81
C PRO A 248 -24.55 -4.40 -22.79
N LEU A 249 -24.51 -3.72 -23.94
CA LEU A 249 -23.93 -2.37 -24.08
C LEU A 249 -24.56 -1.33 -23.15
N ARG A 250 -25.83 -1.49 -22.79
CA ARG A 250 -26.51 -0.63 -21.80
C ARG A 250 -25.85 -0.63 -20.42
N GLN A 251 -25.04 -1.64 -20.10
CA GLN A 251 -24.28 -1.72 -18.86
C GLN A 251 -22.84 -1.23 -19.01
N THR A 252 -22.20 -1.38 -20.17
CA THR A 252 -20.79 -0.99 -20.38
C THR A 252 -20.61 0.44 -20.87
N LEU A 253 -21.50 0.97 -21.72
CA LEU A 253 -21.39 2.33 -22.23
C LEU A 253 -21.49 3.40 -21.13
N PRO A 254 -22.37 3.29 -20.12
CA PRO A 254 -22.37 4.24 -19.01
C PRO A 254 -21.06 4.26 -18.21
N LEU A 255 -20.36 3.13 -18.12
CA LEU A 255 -19.03 3.08 -17.49
C LEU A 255 -17.98 3.79 -18.36
N CYS A 256 -18.06 3.69 -19.69
CA CYS A 256 -17.17 4.43 -20.59
C CYS A 256 -17.33 5.95 -20.40
N ASP A 257 -18.58 6.42 -20.31
CA ASP A 257 -18.88 7.83 -20.03
C ASP A 257 -18.31 8.28 -18.67
N ALA A 258 -18.47 7.47 -17.63
CA ALA A 258 -17.92 7.75 -16.30
C ALA A 258 -16.38 7.81 -16.32
N ILE A 259 -15.72 6.85 -16.96
CA ILE A 259 -14.26 6.82 -17.12
C ILE A 259 -13.77 8.08 -17.80
N ARG A 260 -14.39 8.48 -18.92
CA ARG A 260 -14.01 9.68 -19.66
C ARG A 260 -14.12 10.94 -18.81
N LYS A 261 -15.24 11.12 -18.10
CA LYS A 261 -15.46 12.28 -17.22
C LYS A 261 -14.39 12.35 -16.12
N SER A 262 -14.18 11.25 -15.39
CA SER A 262 -13.22 11.21 -14.29
C SER A 262 -11.77 11.32 -14.77
N PHE A 263 -11.46 10.79 -15.96
CA PHE A 263 -10.13 10.90 -16.56
C PHE A 263 -9.74 12.35 -16.84
N ASP A 264 -10.65 13.14 -17.41
CA ASP A 264 -10.38 14.55 -17.70
C ASP A 264 -10.03 15.33 -16.42
N GLN A 265 -10.77 15.06 -15.32
CA GLN A 265 -10.52 15.65 -14.00
C GLN A 265 -9.19 15.17 -13.40
N ALA A 266 -8.92 13.86 -13.45
CA ALA A 266 -7.70 13.29 -12.90
C ALA A 266 -6.44 13.78 -13.64
N MET A 267 -6.51 14.04 -14.95
CA MET A 267 -5.36 14.54 -15.71
C MET A 267 -5.00 15.99 -15.39
N GLU A 268 -5.93 16.78 -14.87
CA GLU A 268 -5.64 18.15 -14.40
C GLU A 268 -4.68 18.14 -13.20
N ILE A 269 -4.84 17.17 -12.30
CA ILE A 269 -4.07 17.08 -11.05
C ILE A 269 -2.86 16.14 -11.20
N TRP A 270 -3.07 14.97 -11.80
CA TRP A 270 -2.12 13.85 -11.80
C TRP A 270 -1.40 13.64 -13.13
N GLY A 271 -1.69 14.45 -14.15
CA GLY A 271 -1.24 14.25 -15.54
C GLY A 271 0.27 14.31 -15.77
N ALA A 272 1.05 14.85 -14.82
CA ALA A 272 2.51 14.93 -14.91
C ALA A 272 3.25 13.69 -14.39
N MET A 273 2.54 12.78 -13.70
CA MET A 273 3.15 11.60 -13.07
C MET A 273 3.34 10.47 -14.11
N PRO A 274 4.38 9.60 -14.00
CA PRO A 274 4.58 8.48 -14.93
C PRO A 274 3.36 7.56 -15.08
N ILE A 275 2.56 7.45 -14.01
CA ILE A 275 1.31 6.70 -13.97
C ILE A 275 0.26 7.20 -14.97
N ALA A 276 0.31 8.49 -15.33
CA ALA A 276 -0.61 9.13 -16.25
C ALA A 276 -0.48 8.57 -17.68
N GLU A 277 0.73 8.20 -18.12
CA GLU A 277 0.91 7.62 -19.46
C GLU A 277 0.22 6.26 -19.61
N ARG A 278 0.30 5.43 -18.56
CA ARG A 278 -0.43 4.15 -18.53
C ARG A 278 -1.93 4.38 -18.57
N LEU A 279 -2.41 5.35 -17.79
CA LEU A 279 -3.83 5.68 -17.72
C LEU A 279 -4.36 6.28 -19.05
N LYS A 280 -3.57 7.12 -19.72
CA LYS A 280 -3.85 7.63 -21.08
C LYS A 280 -4.03 6.50 -22.07
N GLY A 281 -3.13 5.51 -22.04
CA GLY A 281 -3.23 4.32 -22.89
C GLY A 281 -4.51 3.53 -22.63
N GLN A 282 -4.85 3.31 -21.37
CA GLN A 282 -6.09 2.62 -20.98
C GLN A 282 -7.35 3.41 -21.41
N CYS A 283 -7.40 4.71 -21.15
CA CYS A 283 -8.55 5.53 -21.52
C CYS A 283 -8.71 5.66 -23.05
N SER A 284 -7.61 5.63 -23.80
CA SER A 284 -7.66 5.58 -25.27
C SER A 284 -8.34 4.30 -25.78
N GLN A 285 -8.11 3.16 -25.11
CA GLN A 285 -8.79 1.90 -25.45
C GLN A 285 -10.29 1.95 -25.11
N VAL A 286 -10.63 2.51 -23.95
CA VAL A 286 -12.04 2.72 -23.56
C VAL A 286 -12.75 3.61 -24.56
N LYS A 287 -12.12 4.71 -24.98
CA LYS A 287 -12.66 5.62 -26.00
C LYS A 287 -12.85 4.91 -27.35
N ALA A 288 -11.87 4.13 -27.81
CA ALA A 288 -11.99 3.38 -29.05
C ALA A 288 -13.15 2.38 -29.01
N PHE A 289 -13.30 1.66 -27.90
CA PHE A 289 -14.44 0.76 -27.66
C PHE A 289 -15.77 1.51 -27.69
N GLU A 290 -15.85 2.65 -27.00
CA GLU A 290 -17.06 3.48 -26.96
C GLU A 290 -17.43 4.02 -28.35
N ASP A 291 -16.49 4.62 -29.06
CA ASP A 291 -16.68 5.20 -30.39
C ASP A 291 -17.16 4.15 -31.41
N GLU A 292 -16.55 2.96 -31.40
CA GLU A 292 -16.94 1.83 -32.26
C GLU A 292 -18.41 1.44 -32.01
N HIS A 293 -18.79 1.21 -30.77
CA HIS A 293 -20.13 0.70 -30.45
C HIS A 293 -21.20 1.79 -30.62
N ARG A 294 -20.90 3.05 -30.29
CA ARG A 294 -21.83 4.17 -30.58
C ARG A 294 -22.07 4.34 -32.07
N LYS A 295 -21.02 4.17 -32.89
CA LYS A 295 -21.15 4.17 -34.35
C LYS A 295 -22.05 3.02 -34.83
N LEU A 296 -21.82 1.79 -34.37
CA LEU A 296 -22.65 0.64 -34.75
C LEU A 296 -24.13 0.81 -34.36
N ILE A 297 -24.42 1.42 -33.20
CA ILE A 297 -25.79 1.76 -32.78
C ILE A 297 -26.40 2.80 -33.73
N SER A 298 -25.65 3.86 -34.08
CA SER A 298 -26.12 4.91 -34.99
C SER A 298 -26.40 4.40 -36.40
N GLU A 299 -25.67 3.37 -36.84
CA GLU A 299 -25.86 2.67 -38.12
C GLU A 299 -27.00 1.62 -38.06
N GLY A 300 -27.63 1.41 -36.90
CA GLY A 300 -28.67 0.39 -36.68
C GLY A 300 -28.15 -1.05 -36.73
N ARG A 301 -26.83 -1.25 -36.63
CA ARG A 301 -26.17 -2.57 -36.72
C ARG A 301 -26.15 -3.32 -35.39
N CYS A 302 -26.33 -2.61 -34.28
CA CYS A 302 -26.53 -3.20 -32.95
C CYS A 302 -27.47 -2.31 -32.11
N THR A 303 -27.88 -2.80 -30.94
CA THR A 303 -28.73 -2.08 -29.99
C THR A 303 -28.04 -2.01 -28.63
N LEU A 304 -28.62 -1.25 -27.69
CA LEU A 304 -28.14 -1.22 -26.31
C LEU A 304 -28.22 -2.59 -25.61
N ASP A 305 -29.04 -3.52 -26.10
CA ASP A 305 -29.15 -4.88 -25.57
C ASP A 305 -28.19 -5.87 -26.27
N SER A 306 -27.48 -5.42 -27.32
CA SER A 306 -26.41 -6.21 -27.92
C SER A 306 -25.28 -6.44 -26.92
N VAL A 307 -24.69 -7.63 -26.98
CA VAL A 307 -23.58 -8.02 -26.13
C VAL A 307 -22.35 -7.17 -26.44
N SER A 308 -21.68 -6.68 -25.40
CA SER A 308 -20.44 -5.93 -25.48
C SER A 308 -19.33 -6.80 -26.05
N GLY A 309 -18.59 -6.27 -27.02
CA GLY A 309 -17.33 -6.86 -27.45
C GLY A 309 -16.27 -6.87 -26.34
N ARG A 310 -15.11 -7.44 -26.63
CA ARG A 310 -13.95 -7.38 -25.72
C ARG A 310 -13.23 -6.04 -25.90
N LEU A 311 -12.82 -5.43 -24.81
CA LEU A 311 -11.71 -4.46 -24.84
C LEU A 311 -10.46 -5.19 -25.34
N SER A 312 -9.73 -4.60 -26.29
CA SER A 312 -8.44 -5.12 -26.74
C SER A 312 -7.53 -5.34 -25.51
N THR A 313 -7.02 -6.56 -25.35
CA THR A 313 -6.44 -7.08 -24.10
C THR A 313 -5.43 -6.14 -23.45
N VAL A 314 -5.68 -5.81 -22.17
CA VAL A 314 -4.63 -5.44 -21.23
C VAL A 314 -3.91 -6.74 -20.84
N ARG A 315 -2.64 -6.88 -21.24
CA ARG A 315 -1.77 -7.86 -20.59
C ARG A 315 -1.75 -7.50 -19.10
N GLY A 316 -2.14 -8.45 -18.24
CA GLY A 316 -2.06 -8.35 -16.79
C GLY A 316 -0.70 -7.85 -16.34
#